data_AF-A0A849KEN2-F1
#
_entry.id   AF-A0A849KEN2-F1
#
_cell.length_a   1.000
_cell.length_b   1.000
_cell.length_c   1.000
_cell.angle_alpha   90.00
_cell.angle_beta   90.00
_cell.angle_gamma   90.00
#
_symmetry.space_group_name_H-M   'P 1'
#
loop_
_entity.id
_entity.type
_entity.pdbx_description
1 polymer ?
#
loop_
_entity_poly.entity_id
_entity_poly.type
_entity_poly.pdbx_seq_one_letter_code
_entity_poly.pdbx_strand_id
1 'polypeptide(L)'
;MPVVMFTNCGNMGLPLALLAFGPQGFGAAVALFSISNLIHFSLGARITSASASTKELLLSPLMIASALGFASAVSGVRPPETIFTGMKLLGDAMVPLMLFALGVRLTQLRRRDVPRGLLGAFARPMIGLAVGVPLAWALGLEGMARAQLILFAALPPAVMQFLLAERYAQEPERVAAMILLGNALAVVFVPLGLALAL
;
A
#
# COMPACT_ATOMS: atom_id res chain seq x y z
N MET A 1 4.28 1.33 -14.29
CA MET A 1 3.13 0.84 -13.51
C MET A 1 3.30 1.24 -12.05
N PRO A 2 2.65 2.32 -11.59
CA PRO A 2 2.72 2.83 -10.20
C PRO A 2 2.38 1.79 -9.13
N VAL A 3 1.70 0.72 -9.53
CA VAL A 3 1.29 -0.43 -8.69
C VAL A 3 2.47 -1.10 -7.97
N VAL A 4 3.65 -1.12 -8.61
CA VAL A 4 4.86 -1.77 -8.05
C VAL A 4 5.58 -0.86 -7.04
N MET A 5 5.14 0.37 -6.84
CA MET A 5 5.85 1.33 -5.98
C MET A 5 5.30 1.40 -4.55
N PHE A 6 4.04 1.01 -4.35
CA PHE A 6 3.39 1.09 -3.04
C PHE A 6 2.88 -0.26 -2.58
N THR A 7 3.16 -0.57 -1.33
CA THR A 7 2.78 -1.81 -0.64
C THR A 7 1.53 -1.55 0.19
N ASN A 8 0.80 -2.61 0.50
CA ASN A 8 -0.37 -2.58 1.37
C ASN A 8 0.02 -2.40 2.86
N CYS A 9 0.84 -1.39 3.18
CA CYS A 9 1.35 -1.13 4.52
C CYS A 9 0.23 -0.82 5.52
N GLY A 10 -0.79 -0.07 5.08
CA GLY A 10 -1.90 0.34 5.94
C GLY A 10 -2.85 -0.82 6.27
N ASN A 11 -3.50 -1.39 5.26
CA ASN A 11 -4.56 -2.38 5.50
C ASN A 11 -4.02 -3.78 5.81
N MET A 12 -2.78 -4.09 5.42
CA MET A 12 -2.17 -5.41 5.64
C MET A 12 -0.93 -5.35 6.54
N GLY A 13 -0.07 -4.35 6.39
CA GLY A 13 1.15 -4.21 7.19
C GLY A 13 0.92 -3.94 8.67
N LEU A 14 0.06 -2.98 9.03
CA LEU A 14 -0.21 -2.65 10.44
C LEU A 14 -0.87 -3.80 11.22
N PRO A 15 -1.92 -4.48 10.70
CA PRO A 15 -2.48 -5.65 11.38
C PRO A 15 -1.50 -6.82 11.51
N LEU A 16 -0.70 -7.10 10.48
CA LEU A 16 0.31 -8.17 10.53
C LEU A 16 1.43 -7.84 11.52
N ALA A 17 1.86 -6.58 11.59
CA ALA A 17 2.87 -6.16 12.56
C ALA A 17 2.34 -6.27 14.00
N LEU A 18 1.09 -5.89 14.23
CA LEU A 18 0.45 -6.08 15.53
C LEU A 18 0.33 -7.57 15.90
N LEU A 19 -0.02 -8.42 14.94
CA LEU A 19 -0.14 -9.86 15.13
C LEU A 19 1.22 -10.53 15.40
N ALA A 20 2.25 -10.16 14.65
CA ALA A 20 3.56 -10.80 14.70
C ALA A 20 4.46 -10.26 15.84
N PHE A 21 4.32 -8.98 16.20
CA PHE A 21 5.23 -8.29 17.13
C PHE A 21 4.54 -7.70 18.36
N GLY A 22 3.21 -7.84 18.46
CA GLY A 22 2.42 -7.35 19.58
C GLY A 22 2.36 -5.81 19.71
N PRO A 23 1.69 -5.31 20.76
CA PRO A 23 1.51 -3.86 20.99
C PRO A 23 2.84 -3.12 21.17
N GLN A 24 3.85 -3.80 21.71
CA GLN A 24 5.18 -3.25 22.00
C GLN A 24 5.94 -2.90 20.70
N GLY A 25 5.73 -3.66 19.62
CA GLY A 25 6.30 -3.38 18.30
C GLY A 25 5.47 -2.44 17.43
N PHE A 26 4.26 -2.09 17.84
CA PHE A 26 3.34 -1.35 16.98
C PHE A 26 3.83 0.07 16.64
N GLY A 27 4.52 0.74 17.57
CA GLY A 27 5.06 2.09 17.33
C GLY A 27 6.04 2.15 16.16
N ALA A 28 6.92 1.15 16.03
CA ALA A 28 7.87 1.07 14.92
C ALA A 28 7.17 0.75 13.58
N ALA A 29 6.09 -0.04 13.60
CA ALA A 29 5.24 -0.26 12.42
C ALA A 29 4.52 1.03 11.97
N VAL A 30 4.05 1.86 12.90
CA VAL A 30 3.47 3.18 12.62
C VAL A 30 4.52 4.14 12.04
N ALA A 31 5.75 4.11 12.55
CA ALA A 31 6.85 4.90 12.00
C ALA A 31 7.19 4.48 10.55
N LEU A 32 7.32 3.17 10.29
CA LEU A 32 7.53 2.63 8.94
C LEU A 32 6.39 2.99 8.00
N PHE A 33 5.14 2.86 8.46
CA PHE A 33 3.97 3.29 7.71
C PHE A 33 4.03 4.79 7.36
N SER A 34 4.43 5.63 8.32
CA SER A 34 4.51 7.08 8.14
C SER A 34 5.60 7.47 7.14
N ILE A 35 6.79 6.86 7.22
CA ILE A 35 7.88 7.05 6.26
C ILE A 35 7.45 6.56 4.88
N SER A 36 6.83 5.39 4.80
CA SER A 36 6.30 4.84 3.55
C SER A 36 5.28 5.79 2.91
N ASN A 37 4.40 6.39 3.71
CA ASN A 37 3.44 7.40 3.23
C ASN A 37 4.15 8.67 2.77
N LEU A 38 5.15 9.15 3.50
CA LEU A 38 5.91 10.32 3.10
C LEU A 38 6.58 10.11 1.74
N ILE A 39 7.20 8.95 1.52
CA ILE A 39 7.80 8.56 0.23
C ILE A 39 6.72 8.43 -0.85
N HIS A 40 5.55 7.88 -0.50
CA HIS A 40 4.41 7.76 -1.41
C HIS A 40 3.94 9.12 -1.92
N PHE A 41 3.74 10.09 -1.03
CA PHE A 41 3.25 11.42 -1.40
C PHE A 41 4.34 12.30 -2.04
N SER A 42 5.62 12.11 -1.68
CA SER A 42 6.73 12.91 -2.23
C SER A 42 7.28 12.38 -3.55
N LEU A 43 7.86 11.17 -3.56
CA LEU A 43 8.45 10.54 -4.75
C LEU A 43 7.40 9.84 -5.60
N GLY A 44 6.45 9.20 -4.93
CA GLY A 44 5.43 8.40 -5.60
C GLY A 44 4.54 9.21 -6.54
N ALA A 45 4.11 10.39 -6.09
CA ALA A 45 3.36 11.33 -6.93
C ALA A 45 4.15 11.75 -8.18
N ARG A 46 5.46 12.01 -8.05
CA ARG A 46 6.31 12.44 -9.18
C ARG A 46 6.56 11.33 -10.20
N ILE A 47 6.81 10.09 -9.75
CA ILE A 47 7.14 8.97 -10.66
C ILE A 47 5.88 8.44 -11.37
N THR A 48 4.72 8.55 -10.72
CA THR A 48 3.42 8.13 -11.31
C THR A 48 2.98 9.05 -12.46
N SER A 49 3.59 10.23 -12.60
CA SER A 49 3.07 11.34 -13.39
C SER A 49 4.14 11.94 -14.32
N ALA A 50 4.78 11.14 -15.17
CA ALA A 50 5.65 11.68 -16.21
C ALA A 50 4.89 12.45 -17.31
N SER A 51 3.57 12.22 -17.44
CA SER A 51 2.70 12.78 -18.49
C SER A 51 1.42 13.47 -17.98
N ALA A 52 1.13 13.44 -16.68
CA ALA A 52 0.02 14.18 -16.08
C ALA A 52 0.50 15.53 -15.55
N SER A 53 -0.32 16.57 -15.71
CA SER A 53 0.01 17.91 -15.22
C SER A 53 0.22 17.87 -13.72
N THR A 54 1.42 18.24 -13.24
CA THR A 54 1.76 18.29 -11.80
C THR A 54 0.70 19.04 -10.98
N LYS A 55 0.05 20.04 -11.60
CA LYS A 55 -1.03 20.82 -11.01
C LYS A 55 -2.31 20.00 -10.78
N GLU A 56 -2.69 19.14 -11.73
CA GLU A 56 -3.88 18.28 -11.60
C GLU A 56 -3.70 17.20 -10.54
N LEU A 57 -2.48 16.71 -10.37
CA LEU A 57 -2.16 15.72 -9.33
C LEU A 57 -2.16 16.35 -7.93
N LEU A 58 -1.56 17.54 -7.78
CA LEU A 58 -1.55 18.27 -6.52
C LEU A 58 -2.94 18.73 -6.08
N LEU A 59 -3.81 19.06 -7.05
CA LEU A 59 -5.21 19.42 -6.79
C LEU A 59 -6.14 18.21 -6.80
N SER A 60 -5.61 16.99 -6.87
CA SER A 60 -6.45 15.80 -6.81
C SER A 60 -7.11 15.69 -5.43
N PRO A 61 -8.39 15.27 -5.35
CA PRO A 61 -9.10 15.04 -4.09
C PRO A 61 -8.34 14.15 -3.11
N LEU A 62 -7.57 13.17 -3.61
CA LEU A 62 -6.74 12.30 -2.79
C LEU A 62 -5.61 13.09 -2.11
N MET A 63 -4.90 13.92 -2.87
CA MET A 63 -3.80 14.75 -2.35
C MET A 63 -4.34 15.80 -1.37
N ILE A 64 -5.44 16.46 -1.72
CA ILE A 64 -6.09 17.45 -0.85
C ILE A 64 -6.55 16.79 0.46
N ALA A 65 -7.23 15.64 0.39
CA ALA A 65 -7.67 14.91 1.60
C ALA A 65 -6.49 14.48 2.47
N SER A 66 -5.39 14.02 1.86
CA SER A 66 -4.18 13.62 2.58
C SER A 66 -3.48 14.80 3.25
N ALA A 67 -3.39 15.94 2.55
CA ALA A 67 -2.82 17.18 3.09
C ALA A 67 -3.67 17.74 4.24
N LEU A 68 -5.00 17.74 4.09
CA LEU A 68 -5.93 18.15 5.16
C LEU A 68 -5.85 17.22 6.37
N GLY A 69 -5.76 15.89 6.14
CA GLY A 69 -5.58 14.91 7.20
C GLY A 69 -4.27 15.12 7.97
N PHE A 70 -3.17 15.38 7.26
CA PHE A 70 -1.88 15.69 7.89
C PHE A 70 -1.91 17.02 8.65
N ALA A 71 -2.48 18.07 8.06
CA ALA A 71 -2.65 19.37 8.71
C ALA A 71 -3.50 19.26 9.99
N SER A 72 -4.58 18.48 9.96
CA SER A 72 -5.42 18.18 11.13
C SER A 72 -4.63 17.42 12.21
N ALA A 73 -3.80 16.44 11.82
CA ALA A 73 -2.97 15.69 12.75
C ALA A 73 -1.92 16.55 13.46
N VAL A 74 -1.27 17.47 12.75
CA VAL A 74 -0.24 18.36 13.31
C VAL A 74 -0.85 19.50 14.13
N SER A 75 -1.92 20.12 13.64
CA SER A 75 -2.58 21.23 14.33
C SER A 75 -3.43 20.80 15.53
N GLY A 76 -3.80 19.52 15.60
CA GLY A 76 -4.76 19.00 16.58
C GLY A 76 -6.21 19.44 16.31
N VAL A 77 -6.44 20.26 15.28
CA VAL A 77 -7.79 20.72 14.90
C VAL A 77 -8.53 19.57 14.26
N ARG A 78 -9.56 19.07 14.94
CA ARG A 78 -10.42 18.00 14.45
C ARG A 78 -11.76 18.55 13.96
N PRO A 79 -12.31 18.02 12.87
CA PRO A 79 -13.68 18.32 12.50
C PRO A 79 -14.66 17.88 13.61
N PRO A 80 -15.86 18.49 13.70
CA PRO A 80 -16.89 18.07 14.64
C PRO A 80 -17.15 16.56 14.57
N GLU A 81 -17.38 15.95 15.73
CA GLU A 81 -17.47 14.49 15.88
C GLU A 81 -18.50 13.84 14.95
N THR A 82 -19.64 14.51 14.70
CA THR A 82 -20.68 14.07 13.77
C THR A 82 -20.15 13.94 12.34
N ILE A 83 -19.37 14.92 11.87
CA ILE A 83 -18.79 14.93 10.53
C ILE A 83 -17.69 13.87 10.44
N PHE A 84 -16.82 13.81 11.46
CA PHE A 84 -15.74 12.84 11.51
C PHE A 84 -16.26 11.40 11.47
N THR A 85 -17.32 11.11 12.23
CA THR A 85 -17.96 9.78 12.25
C THR A 85 -18.55 9.43 10.89
N GLY A 86 -19.24 10.37 10.22
CA GLY A 86 -19.75 10.16 8.87
C GLY A 86 -18.64 9.89 7.85
N MET A 87 -17.56 10.68 7.90
CA MET A 87 -16.37 10.46 7.06
C MET A 87 -15.73 9.09 7.32
N LYS A 88 -15.63 8.68 8.58
CA LYS A 88 -15.08 7.38 8.97
C LYS A 88 -15.93 6.24 8.42
N LEU A 89 -17.26 6.30 8.56
CA LEU A 89 -18.16 5.27 8.04
C LEU A 89 -18.07 5.15 6.51
N LEU A 90 -17.95 6.27 5.79
CA LEU A 90 -17.71 6.25 4.34
C LEU A 90 -16.38 5.59 4.01
N GLY A 91 -15.30 5.95 4.72
CA GLY A 91 -13.98 5.35 4.54
C GLY A 91 -13.96 3.85 4.80
N ASP A 92 -14.60 3.41 5.89
CA ASP A 92 -14.71 2.00 6.26
C ASP A 92 -15.51 1.21 5.20
N ALA A 93 -16.55 1.81 4.59
CA ALA A 93 -17.34 1.20 3.53
C ALA A 93 -16.61 1.14 2.17
N MET A 94 -15.62 2.00 1.92
CA MET A 94 -14.88 1.99 0.64
C MET A 94 -14.06 0.70 0.45
N VAL A 95 -13.48 0.14 1.52
CA VAL A 95 -12.65 -1.07 1.42
C VAL A 95 -13.43 -2.28 0.86
N PRO A 96 -14.60 -2.68 1.41
CA PRO A 96 -15.38 -3.78 0.85
C PRO A 96 -15.91 -3.47 -0.56
N LEU A 97 -16.29 -2.22 -0.84
CA LEU A 97 -16.70 -1.82 -2.20
C LEU A 97 -15.57 -1.96 -3.21
N MET A 98 -14.34 -1.59 -2.84
CA MET A 98 -13.17 -1.77 -3.68
C MET A 98 -12.88 -3.25 -3.93
N LEU A 99 -12.97 -4.09 -2.89
CA LEU A 99 -12.79 -5.55 -3.04
C LEU A 99 -13.89 -6.16 -3.92
N PHE A 100 -15.12 -5.68 -3.82
CA PHE A 100 -16.21 -6.11 -4.68
C PHE A 100 -16.00 -5.67 -6.14
N ALA A 101 -15.68 -4.39 -6.37
CA ALA A 101 -15.37 -3.86 -7.70
C ALA A 101 -14.18 -4.60 -8.34
N LEU A 102 -13.14 -4.86 -7.55
CA LEU A 102 -12.02 -5.71 -7.94
C LEU A 102 -12.53 -7.10 -8.37
N GLY A 103 -13.38 -7.74 -7.57
CA GLY A 103 -14.00 -9.03 -7.88
C GLY A 103 -14.80 -9.02 -9.19
N VAL A 104 -15.60 -7.98 -9.44
CA VAL A 104 -16.32 -7.81 -10.72
C VAL A 104 -15.34 -7.68 -11.88
N ARG A 105 -14.25 -6.92 -11.74
CA ARG A 105 -13.23 -6.79 -12.80
C ARG A 105 -12.52 -8.09 -13.12
N LEU A 106 -12.44 -9.04 -12.20
CA LEU A 106 -11.90 -10.38 -12.49
C LEU A 106 -12.76 -11.17 -13.46
N THR A 107 -14.09 -10.97 -13.44
CA THR A 107 -14.97 -11.63 -14.41
C THR A 107 -14.71 -11.16 -15.85
N GLN A 108 -14.09 -9.98 -16.00
CA GLN A 108 -13.72 -9.37 -17.28
C GLN A 108 -12.25 -9.66 -17.67
N LEU A 109 -11.51 -10.37 -16.80
CA LEU A 109 -10.09 -10.63 -17.02
C LEU A 109 -9.91 -11.60 -18.19
N ARG A 110 -9.17 -11.16 -19.22
CA ARG A 110 -8.84 -12.04 -20.35
C ARG A 110 -7.63 -12.89 -20.00
N ARG A 111 -7.63 -14.15 -20.44
CA ARG A 111 -6.55 -15.13 -20.18
C ARG A 111 -5.15 -14.61 -20.58
N ARG A 112 -5.08 -13.73 -21.59
CA ARG A 112 -3.85 -13.08 -22.08
C ARG A 112 -3.20 -12.11 -21.08
N ASP A 113 -3.98 -11.58 -20.13
CA ASP A 113 -3.51 -10.56 -19.17
C ASP A 113 -2.98 -11.21 -17.87
N VAL A 114 -3.28 -12.50 -17.65
CA VAL A 114 -2.85 -13.29 -16.47
C VAL A 114 -1.31 -13.40 -16.33
N PRO A 115 -0.53 -13.74 -17.37
CA PRO A 115 0.92 -13.90 -17.23
C PRO A 115 1.62 -12.60 -16.82
N ARG A 116 1.14 -11.47 -17.32
CA ARG A 116 1.66 -10.14 -16.98
C ARG A 116 1.22 -9.70 -15.59
N GLY A 117 -0.01 -10.04 -15.18
CA GLY A 117 -0.49 -9.86 -13.81
C GLY A 117 0.32 -10.66 -12.79
N LEU A 118 0.63 -11.92 -13.10
CA LEU A 118 1.50 -12.78 -12.29
C LEU A 118 2.92 -12.21 -12.17
N LEU A 119 3.49 -11.72 -13.28
CA LEU A 119 4.81 -11.10 -13.28
C LEU A 119 4.86 -9.89 -12.33
N GLY A 120 3.85 -9.01 -12.38
CA GLY A 120 3.77 -7.87 -11.46
C GLY A 120 3.52 -8.27 -10.00
N ALA A 121 2.70 -9.30 -9.78
CA ALA A 121 2.42 -9.84 -8.45
C ALA A 121 3.65 -10.49 -7.78
N PHE A 122 4.52 -11.14 -8.56
CA PHE A 122 5.80 -11.70 -8.07
C PHE A 122 6.90 -10.65 -7.98
N ALA A 123 7.04 -9.80 -9.00
CA ALA A 123 8.10 -8.81 -9.06
C ALA A 123 8.05 -7.86 -7.87
N ARG A 124 6.85 -7.50 -7.39
CA ARG A 124 6.70 -6.56 -6.28
C ARG A 124 7.33 -7.04 -4.95
N PRO A 125 6.91 -8.17 -4.36
CA PRO A 125 7.50 -8.67 -3.12
C PRO A 125 8.96 -9.08 -3.33
N MET A 126 9.33 -9.59 -4.51
CA MET A 126 10.74 -9.91 -4.81
C MET A 126 11.63 -8.67 -4.82
N ILE A 127 11.23 -7.60 -5.52
CA ILE A 127 11.97 -6.32 -5.52
C ILE A 127 11.97 -5.70 -4.12
N GLY A 128 10.83 -5.75 -3.43
CA GLY A 128 10.70 -5.26 -2.05
C GLY A 128 11.70 -5.94 -1.12
N LEU A 129 11.77 -7.26 -1.13
CA LEU A 129 12.73 -8.05 -0.34
C LEU A 129 14.19 -7.83 -0.80
N ALA A 130 14.44 -7.81 -2.11
CA ALA A 130 15.78 -7.60 -2.66
C ALA A 130 16.37 -6.24 -2.29
N VAL A 131 15.53 -5.22 -2.06
CA VAL A 131 15.97 -3.91 -1.56
C VAL A 131 15.94 -3.87 -0.03
N GLY A 132 14.86 -4.36 0.58
CA GLY A 132 14.60 -4.25 2.01
C GLY A 132 15.59 -5.04 2.87
N VAL A 133 16.01 -6.23 2.43
CA VAL A 133 16.99 -7.04 3.16
C VAL A 133 18.36 -6.35 3.20
N PRO A 134 19.00 -5.97 2.07
CA PRO A 134 20.26 -5.23 2.13
C PRO A 134 20.17 -3.92 2.91
N LEU A 135 19.04 -3.20 2.81
CA LEU A 135 18.84 -1.96 3.54
C LEU A 135 18.79 -2.19 5.06
N ALA A 136 18.14 -3.26 5.51
CA ALA A 136 18.10 -3.62 6.92
C ALA A 136 19.52 -3.84 7.48
N TRP A 137 20.36 -4.52 6.70
CA TRP A 137 21.75 -4.80 7.05
C TRP A 137 22.62 -3.54 7.00
N ALA A 138 22.47 -2.71 5.96
CA ALA A 138 23.22 -1.47 5.81
C ALA A 138 22.89 -0.44 6.91
N LEU A 139 21.66 -0.46 7.43
CA LEU A 139 21.22 0.39 8.53
C LEU A 139 21.53 -0.22 9.91
N GLY A 140 22.16 -1.40 9.97
CA GLY A 140 22.46 -2.09 11.24
C GLY A 140 21.22 -2.43 12.06
N LEU A 141 20.08 -2.68 11.41
CA LEU A 141 18.86 -3.02 12.12
C LEU A 141 18.94 -4.44 12.67
N GLU A 142 18.68 -4.57 13.97
CA GLU A 142 18.66 -5.85 14.67
C GLU A 142 17.29 -6.17 15.26
N GLY A 143 17.07 -7.46 15.53
CA GLY A 143 15.87 -7.98 16.19
C GLY A 143 14.56 -7.53 15.52
N MET A 144 13.67 -6.96 16.30
CA MET A 144 12.31 -6.60 15.87
C MET A 144 12.27 -5.53 14.78
N ALA A 145 13.22 -4.59 14.77
CA ALA A 145 13.27 -3.53 13.76
C ALA A 145 13.59 -4.09 12.36
N ARG A 146 14.51 -5.07 12.29
CA ARG A 146 14.83 -5.80 11.07
C ARG A 146 13.63 -6.59 10.57
N ALA A 147 12.96 -7.30 11.50
CA ALA A 147 11.81 -8.13 11.19
C ALA A 147 10.63 -7.32 10.64
N GLN A 148 10.40 -6.13 11.18
CA GLN A 148 9.36 -5.24 10.67
C GLN A 148 9.68 -4.64 9.31
N LEU A 149 10.93 -4.25 9.05
CA LEU A 149 11.32 -3.74 7.73
C LEU A 149 11.14 -4.82 6.65
N ILE A 150 11.59 -6.04 6.94
CA ILE A 150 11.48 -7.17 6.01
C ILE A 150 10.01 -7.57 5.80
N LEU A 151 9.19 -7.57 6.85
CA LEU A 151 7.75 -7.79 6.74
C LEU A 151 7.11 -6.75 5.79
N PHE A 152 7.38 -5.46 5.99
CA PHE A 152 6.83 -4.39 5.17
C PHE A 152 7.31 -4.45 3.71
N ALA A 153 8.53 -4.95 3.49
CA ALA A 153 9.10 -5.19 2.17
C ALA A 153 8.45 -6.37 1.43
N ALA A 154 7.98 -7.40 2.15
CA ALA A 154 7.31 -8.58 1.59
C ALA A 154 5.83 -8.34 1.24
N LEU A 155 5.26 -7.18 1.61
CA LEU A 155 3.85 -6.91 1.42
C LEU A 155 3.45 -6.83 -0.06
N PRO A 156 2.22 -7.29 -0.40
CA PRO A 156 1.69 -7.17 -1.75
C PRO A 156 1.39 -5.71 -2.11
N PRO A 157 1.10 -5.42 -3.39
CA PRO A 157 0.67 -4.09 -3.84
C PRO A 157 -0.55 -3.58 -3.06
N ALA A 158 -0.66 -2.25 -2.89
CA ALA A 158 -1.78 -1.67 -2.16
C ALA A 158 -3.08 -1.72 -2.96
N VAL A 159 -4.19 -2.10 -2.31
CA VAL A 159 -5.53 -2.13 -2.94
C VAL A 159 -5.92 -0.74 -3.46
N MET A 160 -5.46 0.34 -2.81
CA MET A 160 -5.69 1.73 -3.24
C MET A 160 -5.17 2.06 -4.65
N GLN A 161 -4.15 1.36 -5.15
CA GLN A 161 -3.68 1.56 -6.52
C GLN A 161 -4.71 1.14 -7.58
N PHE A 162 -5.65 0.24 -7.25
CA PHE A 162 -6.76 -0.08 -8.14
C PHE A 162 -7.65 1.14 -8.40
N LEU A 163 -8.04 1.86 -7.34
CA LEU A 163 -8.87 3.07 -7.47
C LEU A 163 -8.18 4.14 -8.31
N LEU A 164 -6.85 4.28 -8.14
CA LEU A 164 -6.05 5.19 -8.94
C LEU A 164 -6.03 4.75 -10.42
N ALA A 165 -5.81 3.46 -10.67
CA ALA A 165 -5.79 2.92 -12.03
C ALA A 165 -7.14 3.08 -12.73
N GLU A 166 -8.24 2.87 -12.03
CA GLU A 166 -9.60 3.06 -12.56
C GLU A 166 -9.90 4.55 -12.82
N ARG A 167 -9.53 5.44 -11.90
CA ARG A 167 -9.71 6.89 -12.05
C ARG A 167 -8.91 7.48 -13.21
N TYR A 168 -7.68 7.03 -13.40
CA TYR A 168 -6.77 7.56 -14.42
C TYR A 168 -6.72 6.70 -15.71
N ALA A 169 -7.64 5.73 -15.84
CA ALA A 169 -7.72 4.80 -16.97
C ALA A 169 -6.37 4.10 -17.30
N GLN A 170 -5.60 3.76 -16.27
CA GLN A 170 -4.26 3.16 -16.38
C GLN A 170 -4.34 1.64 -16.25
N GLU A 171 -4.82 0.97 -17.28
CA GLU A 171 -4.90 -0.51 -17.36
C GLU A 171 -5.50 -1.17 -16.10
N PRO A 172 -6.69 -0.73 -15.64
CA PRO A 172 -7.27 -1.14 -14.35
C PRO A 172 -7.44 -2.66 -14.23
N GLU A 173 -7.68 -3.38 -15.33
CA GLU A 173 -7.77 -4.84 -15.36
C GLU A 173 -6.43 -5.49 -14.98
N ARG A 174 -5.32 -4.93 -15.43
CA ARG A 174 -3.98 -5.45 -15.10
C ARG A 174 -3.62 -5.15 -13.65
N VAL A 175 -3.95 -3.94 -13.18
CA VAL A 175 -3.75 -3.55 -11.78
C VAL A 175 -4.56 -4.43 -10.84
N ALA A 176 -5.81 -4.70 -11.20
CA ALA A 176 -6.67 -5.64 -10.50
C ALA A 176 -6.06 -7.04 -10.40
N ALA A 177 -5.59 -7.60 -11.52
CA ALA A 177 -4.93 -8.91 -11.52
C ALA A 177 -3.70 -8.94 -10.61
N MET A 178 -2.83 -7.91 -10.68
CA MET A 178 -1.63 -7.83 -9.85
C MET A 178 -1.95 -7.77 -8.35
N ILE A 179 -2.94 -6.96 -7.95
CA ILE A 179 -3.34 -6.82 -6.54
C ILE A 179 -3.94 -8.12 -6.03
N LEU A 180 -4.84 -8.76 -6.80
CA LEU A 180 -5.46 -10.01 -6.38
C LEU A 180 -4.42 -11.13 -6.25
N LEU A 181 -3.64 -11.35 -7.30
CA LEU A 181 -2.61 -12.39 -7.31
C LEU A 181 -1.54 -12.11 -6.25
N GLY A 182 -1.18 -10.84 -6.04
CA GLY A 182 -0.27 -10.43 -4.97
C GLY A 182 -0.82 -10.75 -3.58
N ASN A 183 -2.10 -10.44 -3.32
CA ASN A 183 -2.74 -10.79 -2.05
C ASN A 183 -2.87 -12.31 -1.85
N ALA A 184 -3.17 -13.06 -2.90
CA ALA A 184 -3.20 -14.53 -2.81
C ALA A 184 -1.81 -15.10 -2.51
N LEU A 185 -0.77 -14.58 -3.18
CA LEU A 185 0.62 -14.97 -2.95
C LEU A 185 1.16 -14.49 -1.61
N ALA A 186 0.59 -13.45 -1.00
CA ALA A 186 0.99 -12.95 0.31
C ALA A 186 0.81 -14.01 1.41
N VAL A 187 -0.11 -14.96 1.25
CA VAL A 187 -0.24 -16.13 2.14
C VAL A 187 1.07 -16.94 2.20
N VAL A 188 1.87 -16.91 1.14
CA VAL A 188 3.18 -17.58 1.08
C VAL A 188 4.32 -16.60 1.39
N PHE A 189 4.33 -15.43 0.74
CA PHE A 189 5.45 -14.47 0.87
C PHE A 189 5.56 -13.84 2.24
N VAL A 190 4.45 -13.58 2.94
CA VAL A 190 4.48 -12.93 4.25
C VAL A 190 5.09 -13.86 5.31
N PRO A 191 4.65 -15.13 5.48
CA PRO A 191 5.31 -16.06 6.38
C PRO A 191 6.77 -16.31 6.02
N LEU A 192 7.08 -16.40 4.73
CA LEU A 192 8.45 -16.64 4.26
C LEU A 192 9.37 -15.44 4.55
N GLY A 193 8.86 -14.22 4.36
CA GLY A 193 9.56 -12.99 4.76
C GLY A 193 9.80 -12.90 6.27
N LEU A 194 8.81 -13.29 7.08
CA LEU A 194 8.96 -13.36 8.54
C LEU A 194 9.97 -14.43 8.97
N ALA A 195 9.94 -15.62 8.35
CA ALA A 195 10.88 -16.71 8.63
C ALA A 195 12.33 -16.37 8.24
N LEU A 196 12.54 -15.49 7.26
CA LEU A 196 13.87 -14.97 6.91
C LEU A 196 14.35 -13.88 7.86
N ALA A 197 13.44 -13.27 8.62
CA ALA A 197 13.73 -12.09 9.41
C ALA A 197 13.91 -12.35 10.91
N LEU A 198 13.16 -13.34 11.44
CA LEU A 198 13.30 -13.93 12.76
C LEU A 198 14.50 -14.90 12.81
#